data_AF-A0A1B6FHJ4-F1
#
_entry.id   AF-A0A1B6FHJ4-F1
#
_cell.length_a   1.000
_cell.length_b   1.000
_cell.length_c   1.000
_cell.angle_alpha   90.00
_cell.angle_beta   90.00
_cell.angle_gamma   90.00
#
_symmetry.space_group_name_H-M   'P 1'
#
loop_
_entity.id
_entity.type
_entity.pdbx_description
1 polymer ?
#
loop_
_entity_poly.entity_id
_entity_poly.type
_entity_poly.pdbx_seq_one_letter_code
_entity_poly.pdbx_strand_id
1 'polypeptide(L)'
;LSNHPVFQITQKANQILEERKRKAEAKKRPKQLKRFDYRLLEGMEEADVGDTEMLSCIEMDESDADRAMKLEEKEILISEGLGGFTDEDYDRIKYADPLVEDLNEAETVDELYSLADEIVGPLTGKTCGGLVK
;
A
#
# COMPACT_ATOMS: atom_id res chain seq x y z
N LEU A 1 -2.16 53.59 32.76
CA LEU A 1 -1.82 52.25 33.32
C LEU A 1 -0.79 51.47 32.48
N SER A 2 -0.75 51.67 31.16
CA SER A 2 0.14 50.98 30.21
C SER A 2 1.65 51.30 30.34
N ASN A 3 2.04 52.42 30.94
CA ASN A 3 3.44 52.82 31.10
C ASN A 3 4.06 52.45 32.46
N HIS A 4 3.33 51.70 33.29
CA HIS A 4 3.89 51.27 34.57
C HIS A 4 4.90 50.15 34.33
N PRO A 5 6.11 50.20 34.91
CA PRO A 5 7.19 49.23 34.63
C PRO A 5 6.76 47.79 34.91
N VAL A 6 5.98 47.56 35.97
CA VAL A 6 5.40 46.24 36.26
C VAL A 6 4.50 45.76 35.13
N PHE A 7 3.69 46.64 34.54
CA PHE A 7 2.80 46.28 33.43
C PHE A 7 3.58 45.93 32.16
N GLN A 8 4.66 46.65 31.87
CA GLN A 8 5.54 46.35 30.73
C GLN A 8 6.30 45.02 30.91
N ILE A 9 6.77 44.74 32.13
CA ILE A 9 7.43 43.47 32.46
C ILE A 9 6.44 42.32 32.31
N THR A 10 5.23 42.45 32.84
CA THR A 10 4.18 41.43 32.70
C THR A 10 3.80 41.21 31.24
N GLN A 11 3.69 42.28 30.44
CA GLN A 11 3.39 42.17 29.01
C GLN A 11 4.50 41.42 28.25
N LYS A 12 5.77 41.74 28.51
CA LYS A 12 6.91 41.03 27.92
C LYS A 12 7.00 39.57 28.38
N ALA A 13 6.73 39.31 29.66
CA ALA A 13 6.71 37.95 30.20
C ALA A 13 5.62 37.10 29.51
N ASN A 14 4.42 37.66 29.34
CA ASN A 14 3.32 36.99 28.64
C ASN A 14 3.67 36.70 27.17
N GLN A 15 4.29 37.65 26.46
CA GLN A 15 4.76 37.43 25.08
C GLN A 15 5.77 36.28 24.98
N ILE A 16 6.73 36.19 25.91
CA ILE A 16 7.73 35.12 25.94
C ILE A 16 7.06 33.76 26.22
N LEU A 17 6.08 33.73 27.14
CA LEU A 17 5.33 32.52 27.46
C LEU A 17 4.49 32.04 26.26
N GLU A 18 3.81 32.95 25.56
CA GLU A 18 3.06 32.63 24.34
C GLU A 18 3.97 32.12 23.22
N GLU A 19 5.13 32.75 23.01
CA GLU A 19 6.06 32.31 21.97
C GLU A 19 6.63 30.91 22.28
N ARG A 20 6.93 30.63 23.55
CA ARG A 20 7.37 29.30 24.00
C ARG A 20 6.27 28.26 23.86
N LYS A 21 5.02 28.61 24.20
CA LYS A 21 3.86 27.74 24.03
C LYS A 21 3.63 27.42 22.55
N ARG A 22 3.67 28.43 21.67
CA ARG A 22 3.57 28.26 20.20
C ARG A 22 4.67 27.38 19.63
N LYS A 23 5.92 27.56 20.08
CA LYS A 23 7.07 26.72 19.64
C LYS A 23 6.93 25.28 20.15
N ALA A 24 6.42 25.08 21.37
CA ALA A 24 6.15 23.76 21.91
C ALA A 24 4.98 23.08 21.18
N GLU A 25 3.90 23.79 20.90
CA GLU A 25 2.76 23.31 20.10
C GLU A 25 3.16 23.01 18.66
N ALA A 26 4.02 23.81 18.03
CA ALA A 26 4.52 23.53 16.68
C ALA A 26 5.36 22.25 16.60
N LYS A 27 6.11 21.92 17.67
CA LYS A 27 6.88 20.66 17.78
C LYS A 27 6.02 19.48 18.25
N LYS A 28 4.97 19.76 19.02
CA LYS A 28 3.99 18.77 19.47
C LYS A 28 2.90 18.50 18.45
N ARG A 29 2.72 19.34 17.43
CA ARG A 29 1.94 19.02 16.24
C ARG A 29 2.55 17.74 15.71
N PRO A 30 1.87 16.59 15.85
CA PRO A 30 2.24 15.45 15.04
C PRO A 30 2.20 15.92 13.59
N LYS A 31 2.88 15.22 12.68
CA LYS A 31 2.35 15.06 11.32
C LYS A 31 0.96 14.43 11.50
N GLN A 32 -0.04 15.22 11.88
CA GLN A 32 -1.41 14.77 11.95
C GLN A 32 -1.75 14.59 10.50
N LEU A 33 -1.70 13.34 10.05
CA LEU A 33 -2.73 12.85 9.16
C LEU A 33 -4.00 13.56 9.62
N LYS A 34 -4.55 14.38 8.72
CA LYS A 34 -5.90 14.94 8.86
C LYS A 34 -6.73 13.81 9.45
N ARG A 35 -7.16 13.94 10.71
CA ARG A 35 -8.17 13.02 11.24
C ARG A 35 -9.37 13.27 10.36
N PHE A 36 -9.55 12.40 9.38
CA PHE A 36 -10.64 12.44 8.44
C PHE A 36 -11.91 12.33 9.29
N ASP A 37 -12.73 13.36 9.24
CA ASP A 37 -13.97 13.41 10.01
C ASP A 37 -15.02 12.60 9.23
N TYR A 38 -15.21 11.34 9.59
CA TYR A 38 -16.14 10.44 8.92
C TYR A 38 -17.60 10.90 9.01
N ARG A 39 -17.94 11.87 9.87
CA ARG A 39 -19.28 12.49 9.89
C ARG A 39 -19.55 13.37 8.67
N LEU A 40 -18.51 13.84 7.98
CA LEU A 40 -18.64 14.52 6.68
C LEU A 40 -18.83 13.53 5.52
N LEU A 41 -18.61 12.23 5.74
CA LEU A 41 -18.74 11.18 4.73
C LEU A 41 -20.17 10.59 4.69
N GLU A 42 -20.94 10.76 5.76
CA GLU A 42 -22.30 10.18 5.89
C GLU A 42 -23.36 10.89 5.02
N GLY A 43 -22.98 11.93 4.26
CA GLY A 43 -23.81 12.61 3.27
C GLY A 43 -23.25 12.56 1.85
N MET A 44 -22.20 11.80 1.61
CA MET A 44 -21.56 11.62 0.31
C MET A 44 -21.87 10.20 -0.16
N GLU A 45 -23.09 10.02 -0.70
CA GLU A 45 -23.36 8.89 -1.59
C GLU A 45 -22.28 8.89 -2.67
N GLU A 46 -21.54 7.79 -2.72
CA GLU A 46 -20.67 7.32 -3.80
C GLU A 46 -19.78 8.37 -4.48
N ALA A 47 -18.55 8.49 -3.98
CA ALA A 47 -17.44 8.95 -4.80
C ALA A 47 -16.25 8.01 -4.59
N ASP A 48 -16.27 6.94 -5.39
CA ASP A 48 -15.17 6.03 -5.67
C ASP A 48 -14.01 6.73 -6.40
N VAL A 49 -13.30 7.65 -5.74
CA VAL A 49 -12.07 8.24 -6.30
C VAL A 49 -11.18 8.73 -5.16
N GLY A 50 -10.17 7.96 -4.76
CA GLY A 50 -9.31 8.46 -3.67
C GLY A 50 -8.00 7.74 -3.31
N ASP A 51 -7.73 6.53 -3.79
CA ASP A 51 -6.43 5.86 -3.57
C ASP A 51 -5.60 5.70 -4.86
N THR A 52 -6.14 6.09 -6.01
CA THR A 52 -5.51 5.96 -7.33
C THR A 52 -4.30 6.89 -7.52
N GLU A 53 -4.27 8.05 -6.85
CA GLU A 53 -3.21 9.05 -7.06
C GLU A 53 -1.87 8.65 -6.41
N MET A 54 -1.90 7.93 -5.28
CA MET A 54 -0.68 7.52 -4.58
C MET A 54 -0.03 6.26 -5.18
N LEU A 55 -0.81 5.45 -5.92
CA LEU A 55 -0.32 4.30 -6.69
C LEU A 55 0.22 4.71 -8.08
N SER A 56 -0.16 5.87 -8.62
CA SER A 56 0.27 6.33 -9.96
C SER A 56 1.75 6.66 -10.10
N CYS A 57 2.50 6.69 -8.99
CA CYS A 57 3.95 6.98 -8.98
C CYS A 57 4.82 5.72 -9.07
N ILE A 58 4.24 4.52 -9.09
CA ILE A 58 4.97 3.29 -9.38
C ILE A 58 4.80 3.05 -10.87
N GLU A 59 5.86 3.28 -11.65
CA GLU A 59 5.91 2.82 -13.04
C GLU A 59 5.83 1.29 -13.00
N MET A 60 4.63 0.73 -13.19
CA MET A 60 4.48 -0.68 -13.48
C MET A 60 5.09 -0.93 -14.86
N ASP A 61 5.83 -2.02 -15.00
CA ASP A 61 6.24 -2.46 -16.31
C ASP A 61 5.00 -2.90 -17.13
N GLU A 62 5.11 -2.89 -18.46
CA GLU A 62 3.97 -3.21 -19.33
C GLU A 62 3.45 -4.63 -19.05
N SER A 63 4.32 -5.57 -18.65
CA SER A 63 3.93 -6.93 -18.26
C SER A 63 3.13 -7.00 -16.96
N ASP A 64 3.48 -6.20 -15.96
CA ASP A 64 2.80 -6.11 -14.67
C ASP A 64 1.42 -5.48 -14.83
N ALA A 65 1.30 -4.49 -15.71
CA ALA A 65 0.02 -3.87 -16.03
C ALA A 65 -0.94 -4.87 -16.71
N ASP A 66 -0.43 -5.66 -17.66
CA ASP A 66 -1.22 -6.70 -18.33
C ASP A 66 -1.63 -7.82 -17.36
N ARG A 67 -0.74 -8.22 -16.45
CA ARG A 67 -1.04 -9.19 -15.38
C ARG A 67 -2.12 -8.69 -14.43
N ALA A 68 -2.04 -7.44 -14.00
CA ALA A 68 -3.03 -6.83 -13.11
C ALA A 68 -4.43 -6.80 -13.75
N MET A 69 -4.51 -6.45 -15.04
CA MET A 69 -5.76 -6.42 -15.80
C MET A 69 -6.42 -7.81 -15.89
N LYS A 70 -5.64 -8.84 -16.22
CA LYS A 70 -6.13 -10.24 -16.27
C LYS A 70 -6.65 -10.72 -14.90
N LEU A 71 -6.01 -10.31 -13.80
CA LEU A 71 -6.43 -10.68 -12.45
C LEU A 71 -7.76 -10.01 -12.08
N GLU A 72 -7.91 -8.73 -12.41
CA GLU A 72 -9.13 -7.95 -12.18
C GLU A 72 -10.32 -8.56 -12.94
N GLU A 73 -10.14 -8.93 -14.21
CA GLU A 73 -11.17 -9.62 -14.99
C GLU A 73 -11.62 -10.94 -14.34
N LYS A 74 -10.67 -11.74 -13.82
CA LYS A 74 -10.97 -12.98 -13.10
C LYS A 74 -11.72 -12.72 -11.78
N GLU A 75 -11.33 -11.69 -11.03
CA GLU A 75 -11.99 -11.35 -9.76
C GLU A 75 -13.42 -10.87 -9.98
N ILE A 76 -13.67 -10.08 -11.02
CA ILE A 76 -15.02 -9.67 -11.42
C ILE A 76 -15.88 -10.89 -11.73
N LEU A 77 -15.40 -11.82 -12.56
CA LEU A 77 -16.13 -13.04 -12.91
C LEU A 77 -16.49 -13.89 -11.68
N ILE A 78 -15.57 -14.00 -10.71
CA ILE A 78 -15.81 -14.73 -9.47
C ILE A 78 -16.84 -14.00 -8.60
N SER A 79 -16.72 -12.67 -8.46
CA SER A 79 -17.62 -11.85 -7.65
C SER A 79 -19.06 -11.86 -8.18
N GLU A 80 -19.23 -11.92 -9.50
CA GLU A 80 -20.52 -12.01 -10.17
C GLU A 80 -21.10 -13.44 -10.16
N GLY A 81 -20.37 -14.42 -9.62
CA GLY A 81 -20.77 -15.83 -9.60
C GLY A 81 -20.87 -16.47 -10.99
N LEU A 82 -20.30 -15.83 -12.00
CA LEU A 82 -20.30 -16.26 -13.39
C LEU A 82 -19.12 -17.21 -13.62
N GLY A 83 -19.39 -18.52 -13.66
CA GLY A 83 -18.38 -19.54 -13.97
C GLY A 83 -18.34 -20.75 -13.04
N GLY A 84 -19.14 -20.76 -11.97
CA GLY A 84 -19.20 -21.91 -11.06
C GLY A 84 -17.92 -22.12 -10.25
N PHE A 85 -17.17 -21.04 -9.98
CA PHE A 85 -15.98 -21.06 -9.13
C PHE A 85 -16.35 -21.38 -7.68
N THR A 86 -15.58 -22.25 -7.05
CA THR A 86 -15.71 -22.53 -5.61
C THR A 86 -14.80 -21.61 -4.79
N ASP A 87 -15.00 -21.55 -3.48
CA ASP A 87 -14.14 -20.77 -2.58
C ASP A 87 -12.67 -21.23 -2.69
N GLU A 88 -12.43 -22.51 -2.94
CA GLU A 88 -11.08 -23.05 -3.17
C GLU A 88 -10.46 -22.58 -4.49
N ASP A 89 -11.27 -22.25 -5.50
CA ASP A 89 -10.78 -21.67 -6.75
C ASP A 89 -10.41 -20.20 -6.57
N TYR A 90 -11.20 -19.45 -5.78
CA TYR A 90 -10.87 -18.08 -5.42
C TYR A 90 -9.55 -17.98 -4.65
N ASP A 91 -9.35 -18.84 -3.65
CA ASP A 91 -8.10 -18.87 -2.89
C ASP A 91 -6.91 -19.22 -3.78
N ARG A 92 -7.08 -20.14 -4.73
CA ARG A 92 -6.03 -20.46 -5.71
C ARG A 92 -5.67 -19.26 -6.57
N ILE A 93 -6.65 -18.50 -7.06
CA ILE A 93 -6.42 -17.34 -7.92
C ILE A 93 -5.81 -16.16 -7.14
N LYS A 94 -6.29 -15.92 -5.92
CA LYS A 94 -5.86 -14.79 -5.08
C LYS A 94 -4.44 -14.95 -4.53
N TYR A 95 -4.06 -16.17 -4.18
CA TYR A 95 -2.77 -16.47 -3.59
C TYR A 95 -1.81 -17.15 -4.57
N ALA A 96 -2.18 -17.26 -5.85
CA ALA A 96 -1.25 -17.68 -6.90
C ALA A 96 -0.11 -16.68 -7.02
N ASP A 97 1.11 -17.20 -7.19
CA ASP A 97 2.26 -16.39 -7.56
C ASP A 97 2.17 -16.09 -9.07
N PRO A 98 2.17 -14.82 -9.50
CA PRO A 98 2.06 -14.46 -10.91
C PRO A 98 3.11 -15.15 -11.79
N LEU A 99 4.33 -15.32 -11.29
CA LEU A 99 5.41 -15.97 -12.03
C LEU A 99 5.11 -17.46 -12.29
N VAL A 100 4.36 -18.11 -11.39
CA VAL A 100 3.97 -19.51 -11.53
C VAL A 100 2.84 -19.66 -12.57
N GLU A 101 1.97 -18.67 -12.70
CA GLU A 101 0.98 -18.63 -13.78
C GLU A 101 1.65 -18.42 -15.14
N ASP A 102 2.60 -17.48 -15.22
CA ASP A 102 3.39 -17.23 -16.44
C ASP A 102 4.16 -18.50 -16.86
N LEU A 103 4.64 -19.31 -15.90
CA LEU A 103 5.27 -20.60 -16.16
C LEU A 103 4.31 -21.62 -16.80
N ASN A 104 3.02 -21.59 -16.45
CA ASN A 104 2.00 -22.46 -17.05
C ASN A 104 1.62 -22.02 -18.47
N GLU A 105 1.77 -20.73 -18.78
CA GLU A 105 1.51 -20.14 -20.11
C GLU A 105 2.72 -20.24 -21.05
N ALA A 106 3.92 -20.59 -20.56
CA ALA A 106 5.14 -20.65 -21.36
C ALA A 106 5.08 -21.68 -22.50
N GLU A 107 5.33 -21.23 -23.73
CA GLU A 107 5.28 -22.09 -24.93
C GLU A 107 6.64 -22.72 -25.27
N THR A 108 7.74 -22.07 -24.89
CA THR A 108 9.09 -22.54 -25.19
C THR A 108 9.81 -23.09 -23.96
N VAL A 109 10.70 -24.05 -24.22
CA VAL A 109 11.51 -24.69 -23.16
C VAL A 109 12.46 -23.70 -22.51
N ASP A 110 12.99 -22.75 -23.29
CA ASP A 110 13.93 -21.73 -22.79
C ASP A 110 13.24 -20.73 -21.85
N GLU A 111 12.01 -20.29 -22.17
CA GLU A 111 11.19 -19.45 -21.29
C GLU A 111 10.86 -20.18 -19.99
N LEU A 112 10.49 -21.46 -20.09
CA LEU A 112 10.16 -22.29 -18.93
C LEU A 112 11.36 -22.38 -17.96
N TYR A 113 12.57 -22.65 -18.47
CA TYR A 113 13.76 -22.69 -17.63
C TYR A 113 14.15 -21.31 -17.06
N SER A 114 13.97 -20.25 -17.84
CA SER A 114 14.28 -18.89 -17.38
C SER A 114 13.36 -18.46 -16.23
N LEU A 115 12.05 -18.70 -16.36
CA LEU A 115 11.06 -18.44 -15.31
C LEU A 115 11.28 -19.35 -14.10
N ALA A 116 11.62 -20.62 -14.30
CA ALA A 116 11.90 -21.54 -13.20
C ALA A 116 13.13 -21.09 -12.38
N ASP A 117 14.19 -20.62 -13.04
CA ASP A 117 15.37 -20.08 -12.38
C ASP A 117 15.06 -18.77 -11.63
N GLU A 118 14.14 -17.95 -12.13
CA GLU A 118 13.67 -16.75 -11.46
C GLU A 118 12.86 -17.06 -10.19
N ILE A 119 11.93 -18.02 -10.28
CA ILE A 119 11.06 -18.44 -9.16
C ILE A 119 11.86 -19.15 -8.07
N VAL A 120 12.69 -20.13 -8.44
CA VAL A 120 13.44 -20.97 -7.49
C VAL A 120 14.73 -20.27 -7.03
N GLY A 121 15.26 -19.37 -7.85
CA GLY A 121 16.56 -18.76 -7.66
C GLY A 121 17.71 -19.72 -7.99
N PRO A 122 18.97 -19.22 -7.95
CA PRO A 122 20.13 -20.01 -8.31
C PRO A 122 20.28 -21.20 -7.35
N LEU A 123 20.38 -22.40 -7.93
CA LEU A 123 20.64 -23.67 -7.24
C LEU A 123 22.09 -23.74 -6.72
N THR A 124 22.56 -22.73 -6.00
CA THR A 124 23.85 -22.77 -5.31
C THR A 124 23.74 -23.70 -4.10
N GLY A 125 23.92 -25.00 -4.36
CA GLY A 125 24.43 -26.04 -3.47
C GLY A 125 24.39 -25.81 -1.95
N LYS A 126 23.25 -25.45 -1.37
CA LYS A 126 22.92 -25.84 0.00
C LYS A 126 21.88 -26.93 -0.12
N THR A 127 22.36 -28.15 -0.25
CA THR A 127 21.62 -29.34 0.14
C THR A 127 21.05 -29.06 1.53
N CYS A 128 19.75 -28.75 1.62
CA CYS A 128 19.02 -28.89 2.85
C CYS A 128 19.20 -30.34 3.29
N GLY A 129 19.78 -30.52 4.47
CA GLY A 129 20.35 -31.78 4.88
C GLY A 129 19.35 -32.92 4.90
N GLY A 130 19.80 -34.06 4.36
CA GLY A 130 19.60 -35.37 4.97
C GLY A 130 18.20 -35.99 4.85
N LEU A 131 17.93 -36.60 3.70
CA LEU A 131 17.36 -37.94 3.71
C LEU A 131 18.41 -38.90 3.13
N VAL A 132 19.27 -39.41 4.02
CA VAL A 132 20.03 -40.63 3.74
C VAL A 132 19.15 -41.79 4.20
N LYS A 133 19.02 -42.79 3.31
CA LYS A 133 18.24 -44.03 3.41
C LYS A 133 18.07 -44.62 4.81
#